data_AF-A0A6G9Y931-F1
#
_entry.id   AF-A0A6G9Y931-F1
#
_cell.length_a   1.000
_cell.length_b   1.000
_cell.length_c   1.000
_cell.angle_alpha   90.00
_cell.angle_beta   90.00
_cell.angle_gamma   90.00
#
_symmetry.space_group_name_H-M   'P 1'
#
loop_
_entity.id
_entity.type
_entity.pdbx_description
1 polymer ?
#
loop_
_entity_poly.entity_id
_entity_poly.type
_entity_poly.pdbx_seq_one_letter_code
_entity_poly.pdbx_strand_id
1 'polypeptide(L)'
;MVLRTLNGEPITYQGELNKHCSARIRVRRLTGMESSQSIALGDVEIFRVIEWQDTLMPGPDLLPGTTEQTWRDNADWLAPDHWDLDTGLVVAAIQTWVLRSGGRTILIDTGVGNGRERPSRAIFHHRQGDFIERLSRAGVRPNDVDLVINTHLHGDHVGWNTHDVDGRWTPTFPNAQYLIPAADDAYFGPAGGYAGGTRLDDRLLYEDSIAPIHRAGQAVLWEDSYRIDDSLTLESAPGHTPGSSVLHLRSGADRAVFVGDLVHSPIQLLDPSCDSCLCLDPRQAATTRRRILEQAADQRELVIPAHLGGSAAVEIRRAGTNFAFGAWAAAAAEPRLLTSAARPGVDADTRYENR
;
A
#
# COMPACT_ATOMS: atom_id res chain seq x y z
N MET A 1 0.13 25.17 -13.41
CA MET A 1 0.15 24.98 -14.88
C MET A 1 -1.15 24.27 -15.23
N VAL A 2 -2.04 24.90 -16.00
CA VAL A 2 -3.39 24.41 -16.23
C VAL A 2 -3.35 23.27 -17.25
N LEU A 3 -3.57 22.03 -16.83
CA LEU A 3 -3.77 20.89 -17.73
C LEU A 3 -5.18 21.00 -18.32
N ARG A 4 -5.31 21.71 -19.44
CA ARG A 4 -6.49 21.61 -20.31
C ARG A 4 -6.24 20.49 -21.32
N THR A 5 -7.18 19.56 -21.41
CA THR A 5 -7.35 18.75 -22.61
C THR A 5 -7.70 19.70 -23.76
N LEU A 6 -6.87 19.73 -24.79
CA LEU A 6 -7.22 20.42 -26.03
C LEU A 6 -8.24 19.54 -26.75
N ASN A 7 -9.42 20.14 -26.98
CA ASN A 7 -10.56 19.70 -27.78
C ASN A 7 -11.65 18.92 -27.02
N GLY A 8 -12.63 19.69 -26.53
CA GLY A 8 -13.89 19.20 -25.99
C GLY A 8 -14.85 18.71 -27.09
N GLU A 9 -14.55 17.52 -27.63
CA GLU A 9 -15.50 16.72 -28.41
C GLU A 9 -15.78 15.43 -27.64
N PRO A 10 -17.05 14.95 -27.56
CA PRO A 10 -17.36 13.67 -26.94
C PRO A 10 -16.75 12.54 -27.77
N ILE A 11 -15.77 11.83 -27.20
CA ILE A 11 -15.21 10.62 -27.81
C ILE A 11 -16.19 9.47 -27.57
N THR A 12 -17.06 9.20 -28.52
CA THR A 12 -17.74 7.91 -28.65
C THR A 12 -16.71 6.86 -29.07
N TYR A 13 -16.33 5.98 -28.14
CA TYR A 13 -15.45 4.86 -28.45
C TYR A 13 -16.23 3.77 -29.20
N GLN A 14 -16.21 3.82 -30.54
CA GLN A 14 -16.46 2.67 -31.40
C GLN A 14 -15.14 2.31 -32.08
N GLY A 15 -14.39 1.40 -31.47
CA GLY A 15 -13.13 0.89 -31.98
C GLY A 15 -13.10 -0.63 -31.95
N GLU A 16 -13.27 -1.25 -33.11
CA GLU A 16 -12.95 -2.65 -33.36
C GLU A 16 -11.49 -2.92 -33.02
N LEU A 17 -11.23 -3.79 -32.04
CA LEU A 17 -9.87 -4.16 -31.66
C LEU A 17 -9.36 -5.28 -32.58
N ASN A 18 -8.43 -4.87 -33.45
CA ASN A 18 -7.46 -5.73 -34.11
C ASN A 18 -6.82 -6.69 -33.09
N LYS A 19 -7.02 -7.98 -33.35
CA LYS A 19 -6.26 -9.08 -32.75
C LYS A 19 -4.82 -8.89 -33.21
N HIS A 20 -3.85 -8.76 -32.31
CA HIS A 20 -2.49 -9.36 -32.36
C HIS A 20 -1.66 -8.81 -31.18
N CYS A 21 -1.17 -9.73 -30.33
CA CYS A 21 -0.27 -9.54 -29.18
C CYS A 21 -0.86 -8.92 -27.88
N SER A 22 -1.65 -9.72 -27.15
CA SER A 22 -1.95 -9.49 -25.73
C SER A 22 -1.01 -10.31 -24.85
N ALA A 23 -0.27 -9.64 -23.95
CA ALA A 23 0.29 -10.29 -22.78
C ALA A 23 -0.89 -10.78 -21.94
N ARG A 24 -1.13 -12.10 -21.94
CA ARG A 24 -2.21 -12.69 -21.14
C ARG A 24 -1.73 -12.78 -19.70
N ILE A 25 -2.03 -11.77 -18.89
CA ILE A 25 -2.04 -11.93 -17.41
C ILE A 25 -2.93 -13.14 -17.14
N ARG A 26 -2.34 -14.27 -16.74
CA ARG A 26 -3.12 -15.46 -16.37
C ARG A 26 -3.63 -15.25 -14.95
N VAL A 27 -4.77 -14.57 -14.82
CA VAL A 27 -5.56 -14.60 -13.59
C VAL A 27 -6.10 -16.03 -13.43
N ARG A 28 -5.40 -16.87 -12.68
CA ARG A 28 -5.85 -18.22 -12.36
C ARG A 28 -6.68 -18.14 -11.09
N ARG A 29 -8.01 -18.19 -11.22
CA ARG A 29 -8.92 -18.32 -10.06
C ARG A 29 -8.73 -19.71 -9.47
N LEU A 30 -8.05 -19.81 -8.33
CA LEU A 30 -8.02 -21.06 -7.56
C LEU A 30 -9.43 -21.28 -6.98
N THR A 31 -10.07 -22.38 -7.37
CA THR A 31 -11.39 -22.75 -6.87
C THR A 31 -11.21 -23.49 -5.56
N GLY A 32 -11.60 -22.86 -4.45
CA GLY A 32 -11.56 -23.46 -3.12
C GLY A 32 -10.96 -22.58 -2.03
N MET A 33 -11.44 -21.34 -1.89
CA MET A 33 -11.32 -20.51 -0.68
C MET A 33 -12.16 -19.26 -0.93
N GLU A 34 -13.33 -19.17 -0.31
CA GLU A 34 -14.12 -17.94 -0.38
C GLU A 34 -13.37 -16.83 0.37
N SER A 35 -13.18 -15.68 -0.31
CA SER A 35 -12.67 -14.39 0.18
C SER A 35 -11.17 -14.01 0.03
N SER A 36 -10.25 -14.83 -0.47
CA SER A 36 -8.84 -14.38 -0.69
C SER A 36 -8.50 -14.13 -2.16
N GLN A 37 -8.22 -12.87 -2.51
CA GLN A 37 -7.84 -12.44 -3.86
C GLN A 37 -6.35 -12.67 -4.09
N SER A 38 -6.01 -13.64 -4.96
CA SER A 38 -4.63 -13.98 -5.30
C SER A 38 -4.31 -13.66 -6.75
N ILE A 39 -3.15 -13.08 -7.01
CA ILE A 39 -2.57 -12.90 -8.35
C ILE A 39 -1.31 -13.76 -8.42
N ALA A 40 -1.09 -14.46 -9.53
CA ALA A 40 0.17 -15.13 -9.81
C ALA A 40 0.90 -14.40 -10.94
N LEU A 41 2.17 -14.08 -10.72
CA LEU A 41 3.07 -13.49 -11.71
C LEU A 41 4.26 -14.43 -11.88
N GLY A 42 4.30 -15.15 -13.00
CA GLY A 42 5.17 -16.31 -13.18
C GLY A 42 5.02 -17.31 -12.05
N ASP A 43 6.12 -17.59 -11.36
CA ASP A 43 6.21 -18.55 -10.24
C ASP A 43 5.97 -17.90 -8.87
N VAL A 44 5.57 -16.62 -8.81
CA VAL A 44 5.30 -15.90 -7.57
C VAL A 44 3.80 -15.74 -7.35
N GLU A 45 3.29 -16.25 -6.22
CA GLU A 45 1.93 -15.97 -5.78
C GLU A 45 1.90 -14.71 -4.92
N ILE A 46 0.88 -13.86 -5.09
CA ILE A 46 0.69 -12.59 -4.40
C ILE A 46 -0.72 -12.57 -3.82
N PHE A 47 -0.83 -12.31 -2.52
CA PHE A 47 -2.10 -12.12 -1.81
C PHE A 47 -2.09 -10.77 -1.11
N ARG A 48 -3.23 -10.10 -1.14
CA ARG A 48 -3.43 -8.80 -0.50
C ARG A 48 -4.16 -8.99 0.82
N VAL A 49 -3.66 -8.39 1.89
CA VAL A 49 -4.30 -8.38 3.21
C VAL A 49 -4.49 -6.94 3.68
N ILE A 50 -5.72 -6.46 3.69
CA ILE A 50 -6.08 -5.08 4.07
C ILE A 50 -6.36 -5.03 5.57
N GLU A 51 -5.58 -4.26 6.32
CA GLU A 51 -5.79 -4.01 7.75
C GLU A 51 -6.83 -2.89 7.98
N TRP A 52 -6.77 -1.86 7.13
CA TRP A 52 -7.64 -0.69 7.22
C TRP A 52 -7.86 -0.11 5.83
N GLN A 53 -9.06 0.40 5.57
CA GLN A 53 -9.36 1.18 4.40
C GLN A 53 -10.50 2.14 4.73
N ASP A 54 -10.21 3.44 4.70
CA ASP A 54 -11.20 4.48 4.94
C ASP A 54 -10.65 5.83 4.41
N THR A 55 -11.44 6.87 4.60
CA THR A 55 -11.05 8.25 4.36
C THR A 55 -9.93 8.69 5.30
N LEU A 56 -8.97 9.46 4.76
CA LEU A 56 -7.78 9.91 5.48
C LEU A 56 -7.78 11.42 5.72
N MET A 57 -7.69 12.21 4.65
CA MET A 57 -7.59 13.67 4.70
C MET A 57 -8.01 14.27 3.34
N PRO A 58 -8.24 15.59 3.26
CA PRO A 58 -8.53 16.23 1.99
C PRO A 58 -7.44 16.01 0.95
N GLY A 59 -7.83 15.83 -0.32
CA GLY A 59 -6.89 15.60 -1.42
C GLY A 59 -5.76 16.63 -1.53
N PRO A 60 -6.06 17.94 -1.55
CA PRO A 60 -5.04 19.00 -1.55
C PRO A 60 -4.16 19.02 -0.30
N ASP A 61 -4.63 18.51 0.84
CA ASP A 61 -3.80 18.41 2.05
C ASP A 61 -2.81 17.25 1.95
N LEU A 62 -3.23 16.12 1.35
CA LEU A 62 -2.33 15.00 1.07
C LEU A 62 -1.32 15.36 -0.02
N LEU A 63 -1.76 15.99 -1.11
CA LEU A 63 -0.94 16.41 -2.25
C LEU A 63 -0.99 17.94 -2.42
N PRO A 64 -0.15 18.70 -1.69
CA PRO A 64 -0.18 20.18 -1.67
C PRO A 64 0.04 20.86 -3.02
N GLY A 65 0.58 20.14 -4.02
CA GLY A 65 0.73 20.63 -5.39
C GLY A 65 -0.58 20.64 -6.20
N THR A 66 -1.66 20.07 -5.68
CA THR A 66 -2.95 19.90 -6.37
C THR A 66 -4.01 20.89 -5.87
N THR A 67 -5.08 21.05 -6.64
CA THR A 67 -6.28 21.82 -6.24
C THR A 67 -7.48 20.92 -6.14
N GLU A 68 -8.54 21.33 -5.43
CA GLU A 68 -9.81 20.58 -5.42
C GLU A 68 -10.34 20.30 -6.84
N GLN A 69 -10.19 21.28 -7.76
CA GLN A 69 -10.54 21.10 -9.16
C GLN A 69 -9.75 19.96 -9.82
N THR A 70 -8.47 19.79 -9.47
CA THR A 70 -7.65 18.67 -9.97
C THR A 70 -8.26 17.33 -9.59
N TRP A 71 -8.79 17.20 -8.37
CA TRP A 71 -9.46 15.96 -7.93
C TRP A 71 -10.82 15.78 -8.62
N ARG A 72 -11.61 16.85 -8.73
CA ARG A 72 -12.91 16.83 -9.45
C ARG A 72 -12.77 16.45 -10.92
N ASP A 73 -11.79 17.02 -11.62
CA ASP A 73 -11.53 16.73 -13.04
C ASP A 73 -11.13 15.27 -13.29
N ASN A 74 -10.73 14.56 -12.24
CA ASN A 74 -10.25 13.17 -12.29
C ASN A 74 -11.15 12.20 -11.49
N ALA A 75 -12.36 12.64 -11.13
CA ALA A 75 -13.31 11.88 -10.32
C ALA A 75 -13.63 10.49 -10.90
N ASP A 76 -13.72 10.36 -12.23
CA ASP A 76 -14.16 9.14 -12.92
C ASP A 76 -13.29 7.90 -12.65
N TRP A 77 -12.02 8.11 -12.29
CA TRP A 77 -11.08 7.03 -11.96
C TRP A 77 -10.52 7.11 -10.53
N LEU A 78 -10.78 8.21 -9.82
CA LEU A 78 -10.47 8.33 -8.40
C LEU A 78 -11.56 7.76 -7.52
N ALA A 79 -12.83 8.01 -7.84
CA ALA A 79 -13.96 7.59 -7.02
C ALA A 79 -14.49 6.21 -7.44
N PRO A 80 -14.96 5.38 -6.49
CA PRO A 80 -15.00 5.61 -5.05
C PRO A 80 -13.74 5.13 -4.31
N ASP A 81 -12.78 4.56 -5.02
CA ASP A 81 -11.74 3.71 -4.43
C ASP A 81 -10.52 4.48 -3.89
N HIS A 82 -10.33 5.71 -4.34
CA HIS A 82 -9.20 6.59 -4.00
C HIS A 82 -9.64 7.98 -3.56
N TRP A 83 -10.91 8.33 -3.75
CA TRP A 83 -11.45 9.63 -3.37
C TRP A 83 -12.96 9.57 -3.12
N ASP A 84 -13.39 10.19 -2.04
CA ASP A 84 -14.80 10.35 -1.67
C ASP A 84 -15.33 11.68 -2.22
N LEU A 85 -16.32 11.61 -3.11
CA LEU A 85 -16.86 12.77 -3.82
C LEU A 85 -17.64 13.73 -2.92
N ASP A 86 -18.24 13.22 -1.85
CA ASP A 86 -19.13 13.99 -0.98
C ASP A 86 -18.32 14.81 0.03
N THR A 87 -17.25 14.22 0.56
CA THR A 87 -16.41 14.80 1.61
C THR A 87 -15.13 15.43 1.07
N GLY A 88 -14.70 15.07 -0.15
CA GLY A 88 -13.44 15.49 -0.74
C GLY A 88 -12.21 14.82 -0.12
N LEU A 89 -12.41 13.78 0.69
CA LEU A 89 -11.35 13.05 1.39
C LEU A 89 -10.76 11.94 0.53
N VAL A 90 -9.44 11.76 0.62
CA VAL A 90 -8.74 10.63 -0.02
C VAL A 90 -9.12 9.35 0.69
N VAL A 91 -9.48 8.32 -0.08
CA VAL A 91 -9.69 6.96 0.43
C VAL A 91 -8.36 6.21 0.31
N ALA A 92 -7.80 5.84 1.45
CA ALA A 92 -6.52 5.14 1.52
C ALA A 92 -6.71 3.75 2.12
N ALA A 93 -5.78 2.84 1.82
CA ALA A 93 -5.67 1.54 2.48
C ALA A 93 -4.35 1.42 3.23
N ILE A 94 -4.35 0.61 4.29
CA ILE A 94 -3.17 0.09 4.94
C ILE A 94 -3.23 -1.42 4.79
N GLN A 95 -2.19 -1.99 4.19
CA GLN A 95 -2.22 -3.35 3.72
C GLN A 95 -0.84 -3.99 3.66
N THR A 96 -0.84 -5.30 3.82
CA THR A 96 0.33 -6.16 3.64
C THR A 96 0.17 -6.97 2.37
N TRP A 97 1.27 -7.13 1.66
CA TRP A 97 1.34 -8.09 0.56
C TRP A 97 2.03 -9.37 1.02
N VAL A 98 1.35 -10.49 0.87
CA VAL A 98 1.92 -11.83 1.10
C VAL A 98 2.41 -12.37 -0.24
N LEU A 99 3.69 -12.70 -0.30
CA LEU A 99 4.32 -13.33 -1.46
C LEU A 99 4.71 -14.77 -1.12
N ARG A 100 4.44 -15.70 -2.05
CA ARG A 100 5.07 -17.03 -2.03
C ARG A 100 6.05 -17.11 -3.19
N SER A 101 7.34 -17.16 -2.87
CA SER A 101 8.44 -17.15 -3.85
C SER A 101 9.62 -17.97 -3.34
N GLY A 102 10.24 -18.76 -4.23
CA GLY A 102 11.43 -19.55 -3.88
C GLY A 102 11.24 -20.50 -2.69
N GLY A 103 10.02 -20.98 -2.46
CA GLY A 103 9.68 -21.84 -1.32
C GLY A 103 9.51 -21.11 0.03
N ARG A 104 9.50 -19.77 0.04
CA ARG A 104 9.33 -18.94 1.25
C ARG A 104 7.99 -18.19 1.25
N THR A 105 7.50 -17.91 2.45
CA THR A 105 6.41 -16.96 2.71
C THR A 105 7.01 -15.61 3.13
N ILE A 106 6.72 -14.57 2.35
CA ILE A 106 7.30 -13.24 2.50
C ILE A 106 6.17 -12.24 2.73
N LEU A 107 6.33 -11.35 3.71
CA LEU A 107 5.44 -10.20 3.91
C LEU A 107 6.12 -8.93 3.43
N ILE A 108 5.42 -8.09 2.66
CA ILE A 108 5.81 -6.70 2.40
C ILE A 108 4.96 -5.82 3.30
N ASP A 109 5.64 -5.16 4.24
CA ASP A 109 5.09 -4.35 5.32
C ASP A 109 4.09 -5.11 6.20
N THR A 110 3.80 -4.52 7.36
CA THR A 110 3.06 -5.16 8.44
C THR A 110 2.01 -4.25 9.05
N GLY A 111 1.65 -3.13 8.41
CA GLY A 111 0.53 -2.33 8.90
C GLY A 111 0.81 -1.55 10.19
N VAL A 112 -0.24 -1.18 10.93
CA VAL A 112 -0.23 -0.26 12.09
C VAL A 112 0.04 -0.95 13.41
N GLY A 113 -0.40 -2.19 13.60
CA GLY A 113 -0.24 -2.89 14.87
C GLY A 113 -1.30 -2.54 15.92
N ASN A 114 -1.55 -3.47 16.82
CA ASN A 114 -2.44 -3.24 17.96
C ASN A 114 -1.72 -2.51 19.11
N GLY A 115 -2.45 -1.64 19.81
CA GLY A 115 -2.01 -1.03 21.07
C GLY A 115 -0.86 -0.03 20.95
N ARG A 116 -0.59 0.50 19.74
CA ARG A 116 0.53 1.42 19.51
C ARG A 116 0.29 2.80 20.09
N GLU A 117 1.30 3.33 20.78
CA GLU A 117 1.32 4.72 21.23
C GLU A 117 1.65 5.65 20.05
N ARG A 118 0.64 6.28 19.45
CA ARG A 118 0.78 7.24 18.32
C ARG A 118 0.03 8.56 18.55
N PRO A 119 0.34 9.33 19.60
CA PRO A 119 -0.47 10.47 20.03
C PRO A 119 -0.67 11.56 18.95
N SER A 120 0.22 11.66 17.96
CA SER A 120 0.04 12.62 16.85
C SER A 120 -0.92 12.13 15.74
N ARG A 121 -1.32 10.85 15.76
CA ARG A 121 -2.18 10.22 14.74
C ARG A 121 -3.30 9.44 15.40
N ALA A 122 -4.45 10.10 15.63
CA ALA A 122 -5.60 9.51 16.31
C ALA A 122 -6.11 8.20 15.67
N ILE A 123 -6.02 8.06 14.35
CA ILE A 123 -6.42 6.84 13.63
C ILE A 123 -5.53 5.62 13.93
N PHE A 124 -4.30 5.84 14.42
CA PHE A 124 -3.33 4.79 14.75
C PHE A 124 -3.13 4.62 16.26
N HIS A 125 -3.40 5.66 17.04
CA HIS A 125 -3.22 5.66 18.49
C HIS A 125 -4.12 4.61 19.16
N HIS A 126 -3.52 3.68 19.89
CA HIS A 126 -4.16 2.57 20.61
C HIS A 126 -5.10 1.72 19.74
N ARG A 127 -4.90 1.74 18.42
CA ARG A 127 -5.74 1.02 17.48
C ARG A 127 -5.81 -0.46 17.85
N GLN A 128 -6.97 -1.06 17.65
CA GLN A 128 -7.18 -2.50 17.74
C GLN A 128 -7.76 -3.00 16.42
N GLY A 129 -7.33 -4.17 15.97
CA GLY A 129 -7.77 -4.80 14.74
C GLY A 129 -7.47 -6.29 14.71
N ASP A 130 -7.97 -6.95 13.66
CA ASP A 130 -7.95 -8.40 13.44
C ASP A 130 -6.92 -8.82 12.38
N PHE A 131 -5.79 -8.11 12.28
CA PHE A 131 -4.79 -8.31 11.21
C PHE A 131 -4.23 -9.75 11.18
N ILE A 132 -3.92 -10.33 12.35
CA ILE A 132 -3.42 -11.71 12.45
C ILE A 132 -4.47 -12.71 11.98
N GLU A 133 -5.74 -12.50 12.32
CA GLU A 133 -6.86 -13.30 11.84
C GLU A 133 -7.02 -13.17 10.31
N ARG A 134 -6.82 -11.97 9.75
CA ARG A 134 -6.84 -11.74 8.31
C ARG A 134 -5.69 -12.44 7.58
N LEU A 135 -4.47 -12.39 8.13
CA LEU A 135 -3.33 -13.17 7.61
C LEU A 135 -3.63 -14.67 7.64
N SER A 136 -4.24 -15.16 8.73
CA SER A 136 -4.65 -16.56 8.86
C SER A 136 -5.68 -16.97 7.80
N ARG A 137 -6.65 -16.09 7.47
CA ARG A 137 -7.60 -16.31 6.35
C ARG A 137 -6.90 -16.36 4.99
N ALA A 138 -5.76 -15.69 4.82
CA ALA A 138 -4.90 -15.82 3.65
C ALA A 138 -3.98 -17.07 3.69
N GLY A 139 -4.13 -17.93 4.71
CA GLY A 139 -3.35 -19.15 4.89
C GLY A 139 -1.94 -18.90 5.41
N VAL A 140 -1.70 -17.79 6.10
CA VAL A 140 -0.40 -17.44 6.71
C VAL A 140 -0.52 -17.39 8.22
N ARG A 141 0.20 -18.26 8.93
CA ARG A 141 0.37 -18.13 10.38
C ARG A 141 1.67 -17.39 10.67
N PRO A 142 1.80 -16.72 11.83
CA PRO A 142 3.02 -15.95 12.13
C PRO A 142 4.31 -16.80 12.10
N ASN A 143 4.23 -18.08 12.48
CA ASN A 143 5.37 -19.00 12.46
C ASN A 143 5.75 -19.47 11.04
N ASP A 144 4.89 -19.26 10.04
CA ASP A 144 5.15 -19.68 8.66
C ASP A 144 5.87 -18.60 7.84
N VAL A 145 6.03 -17.40 8.40
CA VAL A 145 6.68 -16.27 7.71
C VAL A 145 8.20 -16.41 7.82
N ASP A 146 8.86 -16.48 6.67
CA ASP A 146 10.32 -16.57 6.56
C ASP A 146 10.99 -15.20 6.48
N LEU A 147 10.29 -14.22 5.90
CA LEU A 147 10.84 -12.89 5.63
C LEU A 147 9.77 -11.81 5.79
N VAL A 148 10.14 -10.72 6.45
CA VAL A 148 9.39 -9.47 6.45
C VAL A 148 10.25 -8.42 5.76
N ILE A 149 9.71 -7.77 4.74
CA ILE A 149 10.32 -6.63 4.06
C ILE A 149 9.70 -5.38 4.66
N ASN A 150 10.51 -4.49 5.22
CA ASN A 150 10.07 -3.14 5.53
C ASN A 150 10.46 -2.23 4.36
N THR A 151 9.48 -1.73 3.63
CA THR A 151 9.73 -0.81 2.50
C THR A 151 10.37 0.49 2.99
N HIS A 152 9.92 0.94 4.16
CA HIS A 152 10.47 2.05 4.94
C HIS A 152 9.96 1.96 6.40
N LEU A 153 10.45 2.84 7.27
CA LEU A 153 10.10 2.84 8.70
C LEU A 153 9.06 3.90 9.09
N HIS A 154 7.81 3.73 8.64
CA HIS A 154 6.65 4.47 9.17
C HIS A 154 5.66 3.57 9.93
N GLY A 155 4.85 4.20 10.79
CA GLY A 155 4.03 3.52 11.79
C GLY A 155 2.99 2.57 11.23
N ASP A 156 2.53 2.82 10.01
CA ASP A 156 1.57 2.03 9.23
C ASP A 156 2.23 0.96 8.35
N HIS A 157 3.55 0.79 8.43
CA HIS A 157 4.31 -0.22 7.70
C HIS A 157 5.01 -1.24 8.61
N VAL A 158 5.34 -0.85 9.84
CA VAL A 158 6.16 -1.67 10.75
C VAL A 158 5.41 -2.11 12.00
N GLY A 159 4.17 -1.67 12.15
CA GLY A 159 3.41 -1.78 13.36
C GLY A 159 3.03 -3.20 13.77
N TRP A 160 2.94 -4.19 12.86
CA TRP A 160 2.86 -5.61 13.25
C TRP A 160 4.21 -6.32 13.21
N ASN A 161 5.35 -5.63 13.05
CA ASN A 161 6.66 -6.27 13.23
C ASN A 161 6.75 -6.93 14.62
N THR A 162 6.15 -6.28 15.62
CA THR A 162 6.05 -6.79 16.99
C THR A 162 4.60 -6.78 17.47
N HIS A 163 4.33 -7.41 18.60
CA HIS A 163 3.09 -7.33 19.35
C HIS A 163 3.39 -7.28 20.85
N ASP A 164 2.43 -6.80 21.64
CA ASP A 164 2.58 -6.76 23.08
C ASP A 164 2.38 -8.16 23.68
N VAL A 165 3.35 -8.59 24.49
CA VAL A 165 3.26 -9.79 25.32
C VAL A 165 3.56 -9.36 26.75
N ASP A 166 2.52 -9.21 27.55
CA ASP A 166 2.60 -8.82 28.97
C ASP A 166 3.41 -7.52 29.19
N GLY A 167 3.17 -6.49 28.37
CA GLY A 167 3.87 -5.21 28.46
C GLY A 167 5.24 -5.18 27.78
N ARG A 168 5.59 -6.22 27.01
CA ARG A 168 6.83 -6.31 26.26
C ARG A 168 6.56 -6.53 24.77
N TRP A 169 7.05 -5.60 23.95
CA TRP A 169 7.09 -5.76 22.51
C TRP A 169 7.99 -6.91 22.08
N THR A 170 7.39 -7.91 21.45
CA THR A 170 8.01 -9.17 21.00
C THR A 170 7.76 -9.36 19.50
N PRO A 171 8.73 -9.85 18.71
CA PRO A 171 8.53 -10.12 17.28
C PRO A 171 7.27 -10.94 17.02
N THR A 172 6.41 -10.46 16.12
CA THR A 172 5.17 -11.15 15.73
C THR A 172 5.48 -12.40 14.92
N PHE A 173 6.53 -12.35 14.09
CA PHE A 173 6.94 -13.41 13.18
C PHE A 173 8.26 -14.01 13.68
N PRO A 174 8.24 -14.98 14.63
CA PRO A 174 9.43 -15.39 15.37
C PRO A 174 10.47 -16.16 14.53
N ASN A 175 10.08 -16.69 13.37
CA ASN A 175 10.98 -17.39 12.45
C ASN A 175 11.49 -16.49 11.32
N ALA A 176 10.97 -15.27 11.20
CA ALA A 176 11.28 -14.40 10.07
C ALA A 176 12.62 -13.68 10.24
N GLN A 177 13.31 -13.42 9.14
CA GLN A 177 14.24 -12.30 9.06
C GLN A 177 13.50 -11.03 8.64
N TYR A 178 13.90 -9.88 9.17
CA TYR A 178 13.33 -8.57 8.84
C TYR A 178 14.36 -7.80 8.03
N LEU A 179 14.08 -7.60 6.74
CA LEU A 179 14.90 -6.78 5.86
C LEU A 179 14.56 -5.31 6.12
N ILE A 180 15.51 -4.60 6.71
CA ILE A 180 15.36 -3.21 7.12
C ILE A 180 16.35 -2.36 6.31
N PRO A 181 15.90 -1.30 5.61
CA PRO A 181 16.80 -0.39 4.93
C PRO A 181 17.74 0.28 5.93
N ALA A 182 19.06 0.15 5.73
CA ALA A 182 20.05 0.64 6.68
C ALA A 182 19.97 2.17 6.88
N ALA A 183 19.61 2.91 5.83
CA ALA A 183 19.42 4.36 5.89
C ALA A 183 18.26 4.77 6.80
N ASP A 184 17.15 4.01 6.80
CA ASP A 184 16.04 4.28 7.72
C ASP A 184 16.37 3.82 9.13
N ASP A 185 17.04 2.66 9.30
CA ASP A 185 17.49 2.22 10.63
C ASP A 185 18.43 3.25 11.28
N ALA A 186 19.34 3.83 10.50
CA ALA A 186 20.23 4.88 10.95
C ALA A 186 19.47 6.18 11.28
N TYR A 187 18.51 6.58 10.43
CA TYR A 187 17.76 7.83 10.59
C TYR A 187 16.75 7.79 11.76
N PHE A 188 15.93 6.74 11.83
CA PHE A 188 14.92 6.57 12.87
C PHE A 188 15.48 5.93 14.15
N GLY A 189 16.67 5.33 14.09
CA GLY A 189 17.32 4.75 15.26
C GLY A 189 17.99 5.78 16.17
N PRO A 190 18.60 5.31 17.28
CA PRO A 190 19.29 6.17 18.24
C PRO A 190 20.41 7.02 17.63
N ALA A 191 21.09 6.51 16.59
CA ALA A 191 22.17 7.22 15.91
C ALA A 191 21.68 8.49 15.18
N GLY A 192 20.51 8.43 14.54
CA GLY A 192 19.83 9.58 13.94
C GLY A 192 19.00 10.39 14.95
N GLY A 193 19.06 10.04 16.23
CA GLY A 193 18.30 10.70 17.29
C GLY A 193 16.79 10.54 17.14
N TYR A 194 16.32 9.44 16.54
CA TYR A 194 14.90 9.23 16.22
C TYR A 194 14.35 10.31 15.30
N ALA A 195 14.87 10.38 14.06
CA ALA A 195 14.55 11.44 13.10
C ALA A 195 14.81 12.86 13.66
N GLY A 196 15.96 13.03 14.31
CA GLY A 196 16.37 14.27 14.95
C GLY A 196 15.53 14.68 16.16
N GLY A 197 14.70 13.79 16.70
CA GLY A 197 13.87 14.04 17.89
C GLY A 197 12.74 15.04 17.63
N THR A 198 12.36 15.23 16.36
CA THR A 198 11.37 16.24 15.96
C THR A 198 9.94 15.83 16.28
N ARG A 199 9.64 14.52 16.26
CA ARG A 199 8.32 13.95 16.55
C ARG A 199 8.45 12.84 17.57
N LEU A 200 7.57 12.84 18.58
CA LEU A 200 7.53 11.80 19.60
C LEU A 200 7.24 10.42 18.98
N ASP A 201 6.33 10.37 18.00
CA ASP A 201 5.89 9.14 17.36
C ASP A 201 7.04 8.38 16.68
N ASP A 202 8.06 9.07 16.14
CA ASP A 202 9.22 8.45 15.47
C ASP A 202 10.06 7.64 16.47
N ARG A 203 10.22 8.16 17.69
CA ARG A 203 10.89 7.44 18.77
C ARG A 203 10.06 6.24 19.23
N LEU A 204 8.76 6.45 19.45
CA LEU A 204 7.86 5.38 19.92
C LEU A 204 7.82 4.22 18.93
N LEU A 205 7.65 4.53 17.64
CA LEU A 205 7.77 3.60 16.52
C LEU A 205 9.05 2.77 16.58
N TYR A 206 10.22 3.42 16.66
CA TYR A 206 11.48 2.69 16.60
C TYR A 206 11.64 1.78 17.82
N GLU A 207 11.35 2.30 19.02
CA GLU A 207 11.50 1.57 20.28
C GLU A 207 10.54 0.37 20.37
N ASP A 208 9.31 0.49 19.82
CA ASP A 208 8.29 -0.54 19.90
C ASP A 208 8.29 -1.54 18.73
N SER A 209 8.69 -1.14 17.53
CA SER A 209 8.53 -1.94 16.31
C SER A 209 9.85 -2.42 15.69
N ILE A 210 10.97 -1.74 15.95
CA ILE A 210 12.27 -2.02 15.29
C ILE A 210 13.34 -2.49 16.27
N ALA A 211 13.54 -1.77 17.37
CA ALA A 211 14.51 -2.15 18.38
C ALA A 211 14.30 -3.59 18.94
N PRO A 212 13.07 -4.11 19.13
CA PRO A 212 12.88 -5.50 19.55
C PRO A 212 13.33 -6.53 18.50
N ILE A 213 13.24 -6.21 17.21
CA ILE A 213 13.67 -7.06 16.10
C ILE A 213 15.20 -7.21 16.12
N HIS A 214 15.92 -6.10 16.32
CA HIS A 214 17.37 -6.12 16.54
C HIS A 214 17.75 -6.95 17.76
N ARG A 215 17.06 -6.76 18.90
CA ARG A 215 17.32 -7.53 20.13
C ARG A 215 17.08 -9.03 19.97
N ALA A 216 16.14 -9.42 19.11
CA ALA A 216 15.85 -10.82 18.80
C ALA A 216 16.86 -11.43 17.81
N GLY A 217 17.77 -10.63 17.23
CA GLY A 217 18.72 -11.09 16.21
C GLY A 217 18.06 -11.38 14.86
N GLN A 218 16.86 -10.84 14.63
CA GLN A 218 16.08 -11.08 13.41
C GLN A 218 16.25 -9.97 12.36
N ALA A 219 16.93 -8.86 12.69
CA ALA A 219 17.17 -7.76 11.77
C ALA A 219 18.29 -8.07 10.77
N VAL A 220 18.04 -7.79 9.49
CA VAL A 220 19.02 -7.80 8.41
C VAL A 220 19.01 -6.43 7.75
N LEU A 221 20.06 -5.65 8.00
CA LEU A 221 20.24 -4.36 7.37
C LEU A 221 20.74 -4.52 5.94
N TRP A 222 20.18 -3.75 5.01
CA TRP A 222 20.60 -3.77 3.61
C TRP A 222 20.69 -2.35 3.03
N GLU A 223 21.50 -2.20 1.98
CA GLU A 223 21.80 -0.95 1.29
C GLU A 223 21.75 -1.18 -0.23
N ASP A 224 21.51 -0.10 -1.00
CA ASP A 224 21.47 -0.04 -2.47
C ASP A 224 20.54 -1.05 -3.17
N SER A 225 20.88 -2.33 -3.16
CA SER A 225 20.06 -3.42 -3.69
C SER A 225 20.29 -4.72 -2.92
N TYR A 226 19.23 -5.49 -2.72
CA TYR A 226 19.29 -6.78 -2.03
C TYR A 226 18.50 -7.84 -2.80
N ARG A 227 19.17 -8.90 -3.27
CA ARG A 227 18.52 -10.00 -3.98
C ARG A 227 17.99 -11.02 -2.99
N ILE A 228 16.67 -11.21 -2.98
CA ILE A 228 15.97 -12.12 -2.06
C ILE A 228 15.97 -13.54 -2.63
N ASP A 229 15.60 -13.71 -3.90
CA ASP A 229 15.72 -14.94 -4.69
C ASP A 229 15.82 -14.62 -6.18
N ASP A 230 15.55 -15.62 -7.03
CA ASP A 230 15.65 -15.48 -8.47
C ASP A 230 14.66 -14.46 -9.06
N SER A 231 13.51 -14.27 -8.42
CA SER A 231 12.44 -13.41 -8.91
C SER A 231 12.33 -12.09 -8.17
N LEU A 232 12.85 -12.00 -6.94
CA LEU A 232 12.64 -10.85 -6.05
C LEU A 232 13.95 -10.11 -5.73
N THR A 233 13.97 -8.80 -6.01
CA THR A 233 15.11 -7.92 -5.71
C THR A 233 14.62 -6.59 -5.15
N LEU A 234 15.14 -6.20 -3.99
CA LEU A 234 14.95 -4.87 -3.42
C LEU A 234 15.89 -3.86 -4.08
N GLU A 235 15.40 -2.64 -4.22
CA GLU A 235 16.15 -1.49 -4.70
C GLU A 235 15.86 -0.28 -3.82
N SER A 236 16.92 0.45 -3.44
CA SER A 236 16.81 1.71 -2.74
C SER A 236 16.10 2.78 -3.59
N ALA A 237 15.12 3.44 -2.98
CA ALA A 237 14.25 4.44 -3.59
C ALA A 237 14.01 5.60 -2.60
N PRO A 238 15.06 6.36 -2.24
CA PRO A 238 15.00 7.35 -1.18
C PRO A 238 14.15 8.56 -1.57
N GLY A 239 13.59 9.23 -0.56
CA GLY A 239 12.96 10.54 -0.66
C GLY A 239 11.72 10.68 0.21
N HIS A 240 10.83 9.69 0.20
CA HIS A 240 9.73 9.66 1.17
C HIS A 240 10.29 9.50 2.60
N THR A 241 11.15 8.52 2.79
CA THR A 241 12.16 8.44 3.86
C THR A 241 13.56 8.25 3.26
N PRO A 242 14.66 8.45 4.02
CA PRO A 242 16.01 8.19 3.53
C PRO A 242 16.26 6.76 3.06
N GLY A 243 15.57 5.78 3.65
CA GLY A 243 15.67 4.36 3.35
C GLY A 243 14.48 3.78 2.61
N SER A 244 13.57 4.60 2.08
CA SER A 244 12.46 4.12 1.25
C SER A 244 12.97 3.22 0.12
N SER A 245 12.24 2.17 -0.18
CA SER A 245 12.65 1.13 -1.12
C SER A 245 11.48 0.58 -1.93
N VAL A 246 11.82 -0.08 -3.04
CA VAL A 246 10.88 -0.80 -3.88
C VAL A 246 11.29 -2.27 -4.03
N LEU A 247 10.32 -3.15 -4.21
CA LEU A 247 10.57 -4.56 -4.53
C LEU A 247 10.24 -4.83 -5.99
N HIS A 248 11.24 -5.22 -6.77
CA HIS A 248 11.07 -5.70 -8.13
C HIS A 248 10.75 -7.19 -8.13
N LEU A 249 9.72 -7.58 -8.88
CA LEU A 249 9.33 -8.94 -9.17
C LEU A 249 9.52 -9.22 -10.66
N ARG A 250 10.38 -10.18 -10.98
CA ARG A 250 10.63 -10.64 -12.35
C ARG A 250 10.59 -12.16 -12.42
N SER A 251 9.53 -12.71 -13.01
CA SER A 251 9.39 -14.17 -13.18
C SER A 251 8.94 -14.50 -14.60
N GLY A 252 9.81 -15.17 -15.36
CA GLY A 252 9.60 -15.38 -16.80
C GLY A 252 9.39 -14.07 -17.56
N ALA A 253 8.21 -13.91 -18.18
CA ALA A 253 7.80 -12.70 -18.88
C ALA A 253 7.04 -11.70 -17.97
N ASP A 254 6.62 -12.12 -16.78
CA ASP A 254 5.84 -11.30 -15.87
C ASP A 254 6.75 -10.35 -15.07
N ARG A 255 6.28 -9.11 -14.88
CA ARG A 255 7.02 -8.02 -14.22
C ARG A 255 6.09 -7.20 -13.34
N ALA A 256 6.52 -6.91 -12.11
CA ALA A 256 5.85 -5.97 -11.23
C ALA A 256 6.84 -5.26 -10.32
N VAL A 257 6.44 -4.12 -9.78
CA VAL A 257 7.18 -3.37 -8.78
C VAL A 257 6.24 -2.94 -7.66
N PHE A 258 6.56 -3.36 -6.43
CA PHE A 258 5.89 -2.87 -5.22
C PHE A 258 6.58 -1.59 -4.80
N VAL A 259 5.86 -0.47 -4.84
CA VAL A 259 6.47 0.87 -4.77
C VAL A 259 6.39 1.53 -3.39
N GLY A 260 5.85 0.84 -2.39
CA GLY A 260 5.64 1.42 -1.05
C GLY A 260 4.95 2.77 -1.14
N ASP A 261 5.54 3.76 -0.46
CA ASP A 261 5.03 5.13 -0.32
C ASP A 261 5.63 6.12 -1.33
N LEU A 262 6.17 5.61 -2.43
CA LEU A 262 6.42 6.47 -3.59
C LEU A 262 5.10 7.09 -4.07
N VAL A 263 3.95 6.45 -3.84
CA VAL A 263 2.62 6.87 -4.31
C VAL A 263 1.57 6.67 -3.22
N HIS A 264 0.83 7.73 -2.92
CA HIS A 264 -0.29 7.74 -1.96
C HIS A 264 -1.66 7.96 -2.64
N SER A 265 -1.66 8.48 -3.87
CA SER A 265 -2.86 8.64 -4.71
C SER A 265 -2.51 8.41 -6.18
N PRO A 266 -3.42 7.88 -7.02
CA PRO A 266 -3.11 7.61 -8.42
C PRO A 266 -2.82 8.88 -9.23
N ILE A 267 -3.14 10.08 -8.72
CA ILE A 267 -2.68 11.35 -9.31
C ILE A 267 -1.15 11.37 -9.47
N GLN A 268 -0.40 10.87 -8.48
CA GLN A 268 1.07 10.85 -8.52
C GLN A 268 1.63 9.88 -9.56
N LEU A 269 0.82 8.95 -10.07
CA LEU A 269 1.23 8.08 -11.17
C LEU A 269 1.21 8.82 -12.51
N LEU A 270 0.25 9.73 -12.71
CA LEU A 270 0.13 10.53 -13.94
C LEU A 270 1.00 11.79 -13.88
N ASP A 271 1.09 12.42 -12.71
CA ASP A 271 1.98 13.53 -12.42
C ASP A 271 2.96 13.18 -11.28
N PRO A 272 4.11 12.56 -11.62
CA PRO A 272 5.12 12.18 -10.64
C PRO A 272 5.77 13.35 -9.90
N SER A 273 5.55 14.60 -10.35
CA SER A 273 6.10 15.78 -9.66
C SER A 273 5.27 16.19 -8.44
N CYS A 274 4.05 15.65 -8.30
CA CYS A 274 3.20 15.88 -7.14
C CYS A 274 3.74 15.12 -5.93
N ASP A 275 4.26 15.83 -4.95
CA ASP A 275 4.71 15.25 -3.67
C ASP A 275 3.58 15.18 -2.65
N SER A 276 3.69 14.23 -1.71
CA SER A 276 2.80 14.17 -0.57
C SER A 276 3.35 15.00 0.58
N CYS A 277 2.47 15.49 1.45
CA CYS A 277 2.85 16.14 2.71
C CYS A 277 3.58 15.20 3.70
N LEU A 278 3.72 13.92 3.34
CA LEU A 278 4.33 12.86 4.13
C LEU A 278 5.79 12.59 3.72
N CYS A 279 6.26 13.13 2.59
CA CYS A 279 7.66 12.97 2.16
C CYS A 279 8.62 13.84 2.99
N LEU A 280 9.70 13.25 3.50
CA LEU A 280 10.75 13.96 4.24
C LEU A 280 11.66 14.80 3.33
N ASP A 281 11.95 14.32 2.12
CA ASP A 281 12.57 15.10 1.04
C ASP A 281 11.68 15.08 -0.21
N PRO A 282 10.80 16.08 -0.40
CA PRO A 282 9.91 16.14 -1.55
C PRO A 282 10.65 16.12 -2.90
N ARG A 283 11.78 16.83 -3.02
CA ARG A 283 12.52 16.89 -4.30
C ARG A 283 13.13 15.55 -4.66
N GLN A 284 13.71 14.86 -3.67
CA GLN A 284 14.24 13.52 -3.86
C GLN A 284 13.11 12.53 -4.14
N ALA A 285 11.99 12.62 -3.42
CA ALA A 285 10.81 11.77 -3.62
C ALA A 285 10.27 11.89 -5.05
N ALA A 286 10.08 13.10 -5.58
CA ALA A 286 9.66 13.33 -6.97
C ALA A 286 10.66 12.74 -7.99
N THR A 287 11.96 12.92 -7.75
CA THR A 287 13.01 12.40 -8.62
C THR A 287 13.01 10.87 -8.65
N THR A 288 12.95 10.24 -7.48
CA THR A 288 12.89 8.79 -7.34
C THR A 288 11.60 8.22 -7.92
N ARG A 289 10.44 8.81 -7.60
CA ARG A 289 9.14 8.41 -8.14
C ARG A 289 9.17 8.42 -9.65
N ARG A 290 9.62 9.52 -10.27
CA ARG A 290 9.76 9.59 -11.73
C ARG A 290 10.65 8.48 -12.27
N ARG A 291 11.84 8.28 -11.69
CA ARG A 291 12.78 7.25 -12.15
C ARG A 291 12.16 5.83 -12.13
N ILE A 292 11.52 5.46 -11.02
CA ILE A 292 10.87 4.15 -10.88
C ILE A 292 9.70 4.00 -11.86
N LEU A 293 8.86 5.03 -12.01
CA LEU A 293 7.74 4.98 -12.95
C LEU A 293 8.21 4.94 -14.42
N GLU A 294 9.30 5.62 -14.76
CA GLU A 294 9.91 5.54 -16.10
C GLU A 294 10.41 4.13 -16.39
N GLN A 295 11.08 3.50 -15.43
CA GLN A 295 11.51 2.10 -15.54
C GLN A 295 10.32 1.14 -15.67
N ALA A 296 9.30 1.30 -14.83
CA ALA A 296 8.11 0.47 -14.88
C ALA A 296 7.37 0.61 -16.23
N ALA A 297 7.27 1.81 -16.80
CA ALA A 297 6.69 2.02 -18.11
C ALA A 297 7.52 1.40 -19.25
N ASP A 298 8.85 1.51 -19.18
CA ASP A 298 9.75 0.94 -20.19
C ASP A 298 9.75 -0.59 -20.19
N GLN A 299 9.63 -1.18 -18.99
CA GLN A 299 9.66 -2.63 -18.78
C GLN A 299 8.27 -3.27 -18.73
N ARG A 300 7.21 -2.45 -18.84
CA ARG A 300 5.79 -2.86 -18.73
C ARG A 300 5.51 -3.59 -17.42
N GLU A 301 6.04 -3.07 -16.33
CA GLU A 301 5.82 -3.62 -15.00
C GLU A 301 4.44 -3.18 -14.48
N LEU A 302 3.76 -4.07 -13.76
CA LEU A 302 2.63 -3.67 -12.93
C LEU A 302 3.14 -2.89 -11.72
N VAL A 303 2.65 -1.68 -11.53
CA VAL A 303 2.96 -0.84 -10.37
C VAL A 303 1.97 -1.17 -9.25
N ILE A 304 2.48 -1.51 -8.06
CA ILE A 304 1.70 -1.95 -6.90
C ILE A 304 2.00 -1.03 -5.70
N PRO A 305 1.18 0.00 -5.43
CA PRO A 305 1.40 0.92 -4.31
C PRO A 305 0.92 0.37 -2.97
N ALA A 306 1.47 0.90 -1.87
CA ALA A 306 1.06 0.51 -0.52
C ALA A 306 -0.35 1.01 -0.15
N HIS A 307 -0.75 2.20 -0.58
CA HIS A 307 -1.96 2.85 -0.03
C HIS A 307 -3.20 2.89 -0.93
N LEU A 308 -3.17 2.28 -2.11
CA LEU A 308 -4.33 2.27 -2.99
C LEU A 308 -5.37 1.22 -2.54
N GLY A 309 -6.58 1.67 -2.22
CA GLY A 309 -7.69 0.85 -1.69
C GLY A 309 -8.46 0.01 -2.71
N GLY A 310 -8.64 0.48 -3.95
CA GLY A 310 -9.33 -0.25 -5.04
C GLY A 310 -8.48 -1.28 -5.78
N SER A 311 -8.43 -1.18 -7.11
CA SER A 311 -7.56 -2.02 -7.95
C SER A 311 -6.10 -1.76 -7.60
N ALA A 312 -5.48 -2.72 -6.92
CA ALA A 312 -4.23 -2.52 -6.21
C ALA A 312 -2.97 -2.55 -7.10
N ALA A 313 -3.15 -2.77 -8.41
CA ALA A 313 -2.07 -2.84 -9.37
C ALA A 313 -2.48 -2.17 -10.68
N VAL A 314 -1.56 -1.42 -11.29
CA VAL A 314 -1.83 -0.67 -12.52
C VAL A 314 -0.62 -0.72 -13.44
N GLU A 315 -0.86 -1.00 -14.72
CA GLU A 315 0.13 -0.78 -15.76
C GLU A 315 0.22 0.73 -16.02
N ILE A 316 1.43 1.28 -16.05
CA ILE A 316 1.66 2.66 -16.50
C ILE A 316 2.33 2.68 -17.86
N ARG A 317 1.98 3.66 -18.69
CA ARG A 317 2.53 3.83 -20.05
C ARG A 317 3.02 5.25 -20.23
N ARG A 318 4.04 5.43 -21.07
CA ARG A 318 4.52 6.76 -21.45
C ARG A 318 3.45 7.53 -22.22
N ALA A 319 3.24 8.78 -21.85
CA ALA A 319 2.37 9.73 -22.52
C ALA A 319 3.07 11.11 -22.59
N GLY A 320 3.88 11.31 -23.63
CA GLY A 320 4.75 12.48 -23.73
C GLY A 320 5.79 12.50 -22.59
N THR A 321 5.83 13.59 -21.81
CA THR A 321 6.71 13.73 -20.63
C THR A 321 6.12 13.16 -19.34
N ASN A 322 4.86 12.68 -19.39
CA ASN A 322 4.10 12.15 -18.27
C ASN A 322 3.70 10.70 -18.53
N PHE A 323 2.79 10.18 -17.71
CA PHE A 323 2.26 8.83 -17.84
C PHE A 323 0.76 8.82 -18.11
N ALA A 324 0.28 7.70 -18.63
CA ALA A 324 -1.12 7.35 -18.73
C ALA A 324 -1.33 5.96 -18.12
N PHE A 325 -2.54 5.70 -17.62
CA PHE A 325 -2.92 4.35 -17.20
C PHE A 325 -3.03 3.42 -18.42
N GLY A 326 -2.41 2.25 -18.30
CA GLY A 326 -2.70 1.07 -19.10
C GLY A 326 -3.89 0.31 -18.51
N ALA A 327 -3.80 -1.02 -18.46
CA ALA A 327 -4.81 -1.80 -17.77
C ALA A 327 -4.63 -1.72 -16.25
N TRP A 328 -5.70 -1.43 -15.53
CA TRP A 328 -5.79 -1.74 -14.10
C TRP A 328 -5.86 -3.26 -13.95
N ALA A 329 -4.90 -3.84 -13.24
CA ALA A 329 -4.97 -5.25 -12.90
C ALA A 329 -5.98 -5.39 -11.76
N ALA A 330 -7.09 -6.06 -12.04
CA ALA A 330 -8.13 -6.28 -11.06
C ALA A 330 -7.57 -7.09 -9.87
N ALA A 331 -7.37 -6.43 -8.73
CA ALA A 331 -7.62 -7.06 -7.44
C ALA A 331 -9.12 -6.86 -7.20
N ALA A 332 -9.93 -7.76 -7.76
CA ALA A 332 -11.37 -7.56 -7.91
C ALA A 332 -12.06 -7.32 -6.57
N ALA A 333 -12.60 -6.11 -6.36
CA ALA A 333 -13.35 -5.70 -5.17
C ALA A 333 -14.37 -6.76 -4.68
N GLU A 334 -14.51 -6.90 -3.36
CA GLU A 334 -15.59 -7.68 -2.76
C GLU A 334 -16.98 -7.08 -3.12
N PRO A 335 -18.05 -7.89 -3.19
CA PRO A 335 -19.38 -7.37 -3.44
C PRO A 335 -19.83 -6.50 -2.28
N ARG A 336 -20.19 -5.24 -2.55
CA ARG A 336 -20.93 -4.41 -1.59
C ARG A 336 -22.20 -5.16 -1.21
N LEU A 337 -22.38 -5.46 0.08
CA LEU A 337 -23.70 -5.80 0.62
C LEU A 337 -24.61 -4.61 0.35
N LEU A 338 -25.55 -4.78 -0.58
CA LEU A 338 -26.67 -3.88 -0.74
C LEU A 338 -27.44 -3.87 0.58
N THR A 339 -27.33 -2.78 1.35
CA THR A 339 -28.21 -2.53 2.47
C THR A 339 -29.63 -2.47 1.93
N SER A 340 -30.41 -3.49 2.27
CA SER A 340 -31.84 -3.59 1.98
C SER A 340 -32.57 -2.33 2.42
N ALA A 341 -33.36 -1.81 1.48
CA ALA A 341 -34.29 -0.71 1.58
C ALA A 341 -35.06 -0.59 2.91
N ALA A 342 -35.30 0.67 3.26
CA ALA A 342 -36.28 1.13 4.22
C ALA A 342 -37.64 0.43 4.07
N ARG A 343 -38.28 0.11 5.20
CA ARG A 343 -39.73 -0.03 5.27
C ARG A 343 -40.30 1.20 6.00
N PRO A 344 -41.43 1.75 5.53
CA PRO A 344 -42.04 2.94 6.11
C PRO A 344 -42.73 2.61 7.44
N GLY A 345 -42.79 3.61 8.31
CA GLY A 345 -43.28 3.49 9.68
C GLY A 345 -44.77 3.15 9.80
N VAL A 346 -45.11 2.67 11.00
CA VAL A 346 -46.42 2.85 11.62
C VAL A 346 -46.15 3.09 13.11
N ASP A 347 -46.52 4.28 13.56
CA ASP A 347 -46.65 4.66 14.96
C ASP A 347 -48.06 4.26 15.43
N ALA A 348 -48.20 3.63 16.59
CA ALA A 348 -49.35 3.72 17.50
C ALA A 348 -49.25 2.68 18.64
N ASP A 349 -48.85 3.17 19.81
CA ASP A 349 -49.54 3.05 21.10
C ASP A 349 -50.56 1.90 21.27
N THR A 350 -50.26 0.93 22.16
CA THR A 350 -51.25 0.47 23.16
C THR A 350 -50.59 -0.35 24.26
N ARG A 351 -50.74 0.17 25.49
CA ARG A 351 -50.62 -0.55 26.76
C ARG A 351 -51.54 -1.77 26.78
N TYR A 352 -51.08 -2.88 27.36
CA TYR A 352 -51.93 -3.75 28.19
C TYR A 352 -51.08 -4.55 29.17
N GLU A 353 -51.34 -4.33 30.46
CA GLU A 353 -50.99 -5.20 31.58
C GLU A 353 -51.71 -6.56 31.42
N ASN A 354 -51.04 -7.67 31.74
CA ASN A 354 -51.48 -8.59 32.80
C ASN A 354 -50.61 -9.85 32.94
N ARG A 355 -50.36 -10.17 34.21
CA ARG A 355 -49.86 -11.41 34.85
C ARG A 355 -48.37 -11.68 34.88
#